data_AF-A0AAV9X4M2-F1
#
_entry.id   AF-A0AAV9X4M2-F1
#
_cell.length_a   1.000
_cell.length_b   1.000
_cell.length_c   1.000
_cell.angle_alpha   90.00
_cell.angle_beta   90.00
_cell.angle_gamma   90.00
#
_symmetry.space_group_name_H-M   'P 1'
#
loop_
_entity.id
_entity.type
_entity.pdbx_description
1 polymer ?
#
loop_
_entity_poly.entity_id
_entity_poly.type
_entity_poly.pdbx_seq_one_letter_code
_entity_poly.pdbx_strand_id
1 'polypeptide(L)'
;MRPPTILRAKFVPLPEKITEAAILATFPEKTIERKVFPKRKPEDDVGDLSRDANPLGSHIYFYNHLQSKRVIYSLYQTLYNNKAMKQMTFMGKKTVPSALRKDLWSPLLTVSFTNPKTGLKAFQHLRELRKLHETQWDKELLKKKVKERSRILQDQRANSIADLAAVCERDVKKGEKVRVRWLNIYDAEYAENWPGCVVHDVEAFRGPGSRFYARKMGKFVAEADAEEVDGVEAEKDVVVAEAKEEVKNEESKLEEEKVNEVKVEEAKVEEVKADEAPRPESQVQPGAIPEDPKKSPLSFWR
;
A
#
# COMPACT_ATOMS: atom_id res chain seq x y z
N MET A 1 32.60 10.61 -36.01
CA MET A 1 33.41 9.39 -35.71
C MET A 1 34.29 9.69 -34.50
N ARG A 2 34.22 8.91 -33.42
CA ARG A 2 35.17 9.04 -32.31
C ARG A 2 36.46 8.29 -32.69
N PRO A 3 37.66 8.82 -32.40
CA PRO A 3 38.90 8.13 -32.72
C PRO A 3 39.01 6.85 -31.85
N PRO A 4 39.62 5.77 -32.37
CA PRO A 4 39.85 4.57 -31.58
C PRO A 4 40.87 4.88 -30.49
N THR A 5 40.48 4.65 -29.24
CA THR A 5 41.38 4.75 -28.08
C THR A 5 42.41 3.64 -28.19
N ILE A 6 43.62 3.97 -28.63
CA ILE A 6 44.74 3.04 -28.69
C ILE A 6 45.15 2.72 -27.26
N LEU A 7 44.79 1.54 -26.77
CA LEU A 7 45.34 0.98 -25.55
C LEU A 7 46.83 0.71 -25.80
N ARG A 8 47.69 1.68 -25.46
CA ARG A 8 49.14 1.45 -25.36
C ARG A 8 49.39 0.59 -24.13
N ALA A 9 49.28 -0.73 -24.28
CA ALA A 9 49.91 -1.65 -23.35
C ALA A 9 51.42 -1.40 -23.43
N LYS A 10 51.99 -0.77 -22.39
CA LYS A 10 53.44 -0.70 -22.24
C LYS A 10 53.92 -2.13 -22.01
N PHE A 11 54.47 -2.75 -23.06
CA PHE A 11 55.06 -4.08 -22.95
C PHE A 11 56.30 -3.94 -22.06
N VAL A 12 56.21 -4.43 -20.82
CA VAL A 12 57.35 -4.49 -19.91
C VAL A 12 58.20 -5.68 -20.38
N PRO A 13 59.45 -5.49 -20.81
CA PRO A 13 60.29 -6.59 -21.24
C PRO A 13 60.52 -7.57 -20.08
N LEU A 14 60.45 -8.86 -20.37
CA LEU A 14 60.68 -9.92 -19.39
C LEU A 14 62.16 -9.89 -18.96
N PRO A 15 62.48 -10.05 -17.67
CA PRO A 15 63.85 -10.09 -17.20
C PRO A 15 64.55 -11.36 -17.72
N GLU A 16 65.79 -11.21 -18.19
CA GLU A 16 66.56 -12.30 -18.81
C GLU A 16 66.95 -13.42 -17.83
N LYS A 17 66.92 -13.15 -16.51
CA LYS A 17 67.17 -14.14 -15.46
C LYS A 17 66.15 -13.99 -14.35
N ILE A 18 65.44 -15.07 -14.06
CA ILE A 18 64.47 -15.14 -12.96
C ILE A 18 65.26 -15.34 -11.67
N THR A 19 65.63 -14.26 -10.99
CA THR A 19 66.22 -14.33 -9.65
C THR A 19 65.14 -14.68 -8.62
N GLU A 20 65.47 -15.44 -7.57
CA GLU A 20 64.54 -15.81 -6.49
C GLU A 20 63.87 -14.57 -5.84
N ALA A 21 64.57 -13.44 -5.78
CA ALA A 21 64.04 -12.16 -5.30
C ALA A 21 62.93 -11.56 -6.21
N ALA A 22 62.90 -11.88 -7.50
CA ALA A 22 61.87 -11.42 -8.43
C ALA A 22 60.59 -12.26 -8.34
N ILE A 23 60.71 -13.53 -7.91
CA ILE A 23 59.57 -14.39 -7.58
C ILE A 23 58.98 -13.97 -6.22
N LEU A 24 59.84 -13.55 -5.28
CA LEU A 24 59.47 -13.06 -3.96
C LEU A 24 59.14 -11.56 -3.91
N ALA A 25 59.13 -10.86 -5.05
CA ALA A 25 58.59 -9.51 -5.14
C ALA A 25 57.07 -9.61 -4.89
N THR A 26 56.72 -9.62 -3.61
CA THR A 26 55.35 -9.59 -3.12
C THR A 26 54.66 -8.45 -3.84
N PHE A 27 53.65 -8.79 -4.64
CA PHE A 27 52.71 -7.79 -5.12
C PHE A 27 52.33 -6.96 -3.91
N PRO A 28 52.50 -5.63 -3.92
CA PRO A 28 52.09 -4.82 -2.79
C PRO A 28 50.64 -5.20 -2.56
N GLU A 29 50.34 -5.75 -1.38
CA GLU A 29 48.97 -6.05 -0.97
C GLU A 29 48.23 -4.73 -1.10
N LYS A 30 47.59 -4.53 -2.25
CA LYS A 30 46.63 -3.47 -2.42
C LYS A 30 45.53 -3.90 -1.47
N THR A 31 45.59 -3.40 -0.26
CA THR A 31 44.43 -3.18 0.60
C THR A 31 43.55 -2.26 -0.23
N ILE A 32 42.77 -2.88 -1.12
CA ILE A 32 41.66 -2.21 -1.79
C ILE A 32 40.69 -2.00 -0.65
N GLU A 33 40.85 -0.88 0.05
CA GLU A 33 39.80 -0.34 0.89
C GLU A 33 38.60 -0.20 -0.04
N ARG A 34 37.70 -1.19 0.03
CA ARG A 34 36.39 -1.07 -0.57
C ARG A 34 35.77 0.11 0.15
N LYS A 35 35.83 1.29 -0.46
CA LYS A 35 35.01 2.42 -0.03
C LYS A 35 33.58 1.93 -0.08
N VAL A 36 33.07 1.53 1.08
CA VAL A 36 31.66 1.24 1.27
C VAL A 36 31.03 2.62 1.21
N PHE A 37 30.68 3.04 -0.01
CA PHE A 37 29.81 4.18 -0.15
C PHE A 37 28.58 3.86 0.69
N PRO A 38 28.26 4.65 1.73
CA PRO A 38 27.00 4.47 2.40
C PRO A 38 25.95 4.55 1.31
N LYS A 39 25.05 3.56 1.25
CA LYS A 39 23.85 3.67 0.42
C LYS A 39 23.06 4.84 1.00
N ARG A 40 23.41 6.08 0.62
CA ARG A 40 22.55 7.22 0.82
C ARG A 40 21.27 6.83 0.11
N LYS A 41 20.22 6.52 0.88
CA LYS A 41 18.87 6.51 0.32
C LYS A 41 18.68 7.96 -0.13
N PRO A 42 18.38 8.25 -1.41
CA PRO A 42 17.84 9.54 -1.79
C PRO A 42 16.81 9.99 -0.76
N GLU A 43 16.83 11.28 -0.43
CA GLU A 43 15.82 12.02 0.34
C GLU A 43 14.49 12.00 -0.42
N ASP A 44 14.00 10.81 -0.75
CA ASP A 44 12.69 10.62 -1.34
C ASP A 44 11.65 10.69 -0.21
N ASP A 45 10.43 11.13 -0.56
CA ASP A 45 9.16 11.03 0.19
C ASP A 45 8.75 9.58 0.54
N VAL A 46 9.69 8.71 0.89
CA VAL A 46 9.41 7.42 1.52
C VAL A 46 9.08 7.70 2.98
N GLY A 47 7.99 8.46 3.19
CA GLY A 47 7.37 8.61 4.50
C GLY A 47 6.89 7.25 5.02
N ASP A 48 6.18 7.28 6.14
CA ASP A 48 5.82 6.05 6.82
C ASP A 48 5.03 5.07 5.94
N LEU A 49 5.52 3.83 5.95
CA LEU A 49 5.02 2.74 5.12
C LEU A 49 4.05 1.82 5.89
N SER A 50 3.64 2.25 7.09
CA SER A 50 2.62 1.60 7.92
C SER A 50 1.26 1.67 7.24
N ARG A 51 0.34 0.77 7.62
CA ARG A 51 -1.04 0.80 7.09
C ARG A 51 -1.78 2.07 7.52
N ASP A 52 -1.40 2.63 8.66
CA ASP A 52 -2.01 3.82 9.24
C ASP A 52 -1.57 5.07 8.50
N ALA A 53 -0.28 5.15 8.13
CA ALA A 53 0.25 6.22 7.30
C ALA A 53 -0.21 6.14 5.84
N ASN A 54 -0.43 4.92 5.33
CA ASN A 54 -0.88 4.70 3.95
C ASN A 54 -2.20 3.91 3.91
N PRO A 55 -3.34 4.59 4.14
CA PRO A 55 -4.64 3.94 4.07
C PRO A 55 -4.95 3.49 2.64
N LEU A 56 -5.78 2.45 2.53
CA LEU A 56 -6.16 1.87 1.24
C LEU A 56 -6.87 2.91 0.37
N GLY A 57 -6.39 3.10 -0.85
CA GLY A 57 -6.91 4.10 -1.78
C GLY A 57 -6.10 5.38 -1.86
N SER A 58 -5.12 5.60 -0.97
CA SER A 58 -4.21 6.75 -1.10
C SER A 58 -3.38 6.69 -2.38
N HIS A 59 -3.04 5.49 -2.84
CA HIS A 59 -2.35 5.31 -4.11
C HIS A 59 -3.03 4.28 -5.01
N ILE A 60 -2.95 4.55 -6.31
CA ILE A 60 -3.34 3.63 -7.36
C ILE A 60 -2.14 3.38 -8.26
N TYR A 61 -1.83 2.12 -8.47
CA TYR A 61 -0.74 1.65 -9.31
C TYR A 61 -1.28 1.14 -10.63
N PHE A 62 -0.71 1.63 -11.72
CA PHE A 62 -1.05 1.22 -13.07
C PHE A 62 0.05 0.32 -13.59
N TYR A 63 -0.30 -0.84 -14.12
CA TYR A 63 0.62 -1.75 -14.77
C TYR A 63 0.23 -1.91 -16.22
N ASN A 64 1.20 -1.82 -17.12
CA ASN A 64 1.01 -2.14 -18.51
C ASN A 64 1.63 -3.50 -18.87
N HIS A 65 1.04 -4.16 -19.84
CA HIS A 65 1.65 -5.31 -20.49
C HIS A 65 2.49 -4.84 -21.67
N LEU A 66 3.79 -5.18 -21.74
CA LEU A 66 4.70 -4.61 -22.74
C LEU A 66 4.27 -4.86 -24.19
N GLN A 67 3.79 -6.08 -24.50
CA GLN A 67 3.45 -6.46 -25.88
C GLN A 67 2.02 -6.05 -26.27
N SER A 68 1.02 -6.53 -25.52
CA SER A 68 -0.39 -6.27 -25.79
C SER A 68 -0.90 -4.89 -25.35
N LYS A 69 -0.09 -4.11 -24.62
CA LYS A 69 -0.43 -2.78 -24.07
C LYS A 69 -1.74 -2.73 -23.26
N ARG A 70 -2.12 -3.86 -22.68
CA ARG A 70 -3.21 -3.95 -21.71
C ARG A 70 -2.81 -3.22 -20.43
N VAL A 71 -3.76 -2.60 -19.76
CA VAL A 71 -3.52 -1.91 -18.48
C VAL A 71 -4.31 -2.59 -17.37
N ILE A 72 -3.67 -2.78 -16.21
CA ILE A 72 -4.30 -3.30 -15.00
C ILE A 72 -4.07 -2.31 -13.87
N TYR A 73 -5.12 -2.08 -13.08
CA TYR A 73 -5.08 -1.20 -11.92
C TYR A 73 -4.90 -2.01 -10.64
N SER A 74 -4.15 -1.50 -9.67
CA SER A 74 -4.01 -2.12 -8.35
C SER A 74 -3.96 -1.05 -7.28
N LEU A 75 -4.59 -1.31 -6.14
CA LEU A 75 -4.42 -0.50 -4.93
C LEU A 75 -3.10 -0.83 -4.20
N TYR A 76 -2.47 -1.95 -4.58
CA TYR A 76 -1.22 -2.42 -4.00
C TYR A 76 -0.10 -2.31 -5.02
N GLN A 77 1.08 -1.99 -4.52
CA GLN A 77 2.34 -1.96 -5.25
C GLN A 77 2.74 -3.33 -5.86
N THR A 78 2.21 -4.41 -5.31
CA THR A 78 2.40 -5.76 -5.85
C THR A 78 1.18 -6.16 -6.66
N LEU A 79 1.43 -6.63 -7.88
CA LEU A 79 0.37 -7.10 -8.76
C LEU A 79 -0.04 -8.53 -8.34
N TYR A 80 -1.14 -8.63 -7.58
CA TYR A 80 -1.68 -9.92 -7.17
C TYR A 80 -2.41 -10.61 -8.32
N ASN A 81 -1.97 -11.83 -8.68
CA ASN A 81 -2.51 -12.61 -9.80
C ASN A 81 -4.05 -12.72 -9.75
N ASN A 82 -4.62 -13.13 -8.61
CA ASN A 82 -6.07 -13.32 -8.48
C ASN A 82 -6.89 -12.04 -8.69
N LYS A 83 -6.37 -10.87 -8.25
CA LYS A 83 -7.06 -9.58 -8.40
C LYS A 83 -6.90 -9.03 -9.81
N ALA A 84 -5.71 -9.19 -10.38
CA ALA A 84 -5.37 -8.69 -11.70
C ALA A 84 -6.03 -9.49 -12.83
N MET A 85 -6.11 -10.83 -12.70
CA MET A 85 -6.79 -11.70 -13.67
C MET A 85 -8.28 -11.37 -13.82
N LYS A 86 -8.97 -10.95 -12.74
CA LYS A 86 -10.38 -10.52 -12.78
C LYS A 86 -10.62 -9.29 -13.64
N GLN A 87 -9.57 -8.51 -13.93
CA GLN A 87 -9.68 -7.34 -14.79
C GLN A 87 -9.42 -7.68 -16.26
N MET A 88 -8.90 -8.87 -16.57
CA MET A 88 -8.65 -9.25 -17.96
C MET A 88 -9.92 -9.79 -18.59
N THR A 89 -10.49 -9.06 -19.54
CA THR A 89 -11.61 -9.56 -20.35
C THR A 89 -11.16 -10.54 -21.42
N PHE A 90 -12.04 -11.49 -21.72
CA PHE A 90 -11.86 -12.45 -22.78
C PHE A 90 -12.18 -11.80 -24.14
N MET A 91 -11.17 -11.77 -25.01
CA MET A 91 -11.24 -11.14 -26.34
C MET A 91 -10.95 -12.15 -27.47
N GLY A 92 -10.98 -13.45 -27.15
CA GLY A 92 -10.71 -14.56 -28.06
C GLY A 92 -9.69 -15.58 -27.54
N LYS A 93 -9.32 -16.53 -28.39
CA LYS A 93 -8.34 -17.58 -28.05
C LYS A 93 -6.97 -16.97 -27.74
N LYS A 94 -6.32 -17.43 -26.67
CA LYS A 94 -4.99 -16.97 -26.19
C LYS A 94 -4.92 -15.50 -25.79
N THR A 95 -6.06 -14.82 -25.59
CA THR A 95 -6.03 -13.42 -25.18
C THR A 95 -5.84 -13.27 -23.67
N VAL A 96 -6.38 -14.20 -22.87
CA VAL A 96 -6.22 -14.23 -21.42
C VAL A 96 -5.17 -15.31 -21.08
N PRO A 97 -4.05 -14.95 -20.42
CA PRO A 97 -3.05 -15.93 -19.99
C PRO A 97 -3.57 -16.76 -18.81
N SER A 98 -2.93 -17.90 -18.53
CA SER A 98 -3.26 -18.69 -17.32
C SER A 98 -2.73 -18.03 -16.03
N ALA A 99 -1.59 -17.35 -16.11
CA ALA A 99 -0.98 -16.63 -15.00
C ALA A 99 -0.22 -15.40 -15.50
N LEU A 100 -0.12 -14.37 -14.66
CA LEU A 100 0.68 -13.19 -14.95
C LEU A 100 2.16 -13.47 -14.77
N ARG A 101 2.94 -13.23 -15.82
CA ARG A 101 4.39 -13.37 -15.81
C ARG A 101 5.06 -12.03 -15.49
N LYS A 102 5.96 -12.01 -14.52
CA LYS A 102 6.56 -10.77 -13.97
C LYS A 102 7.39 -9.96 -14.96
N ASP A 103 7.86 -10.59 -16.04
CA ASP A 103 8.67 -9.99 -17.10
C ASP A 103 7.85 -9.21 -18.13
N LEU A 104 6.59 -9.59 -18.33
CA LEU A 104 5.71 -8.97 -19.34
C LEU A 104 4.95 -7.76 -18.80
N TRP A 105 4.97 -7.54 -17.49
CA TRP A 105 4.25 -6.46 -16.83
C TRP A 105 5.23 -5.44 -16.26
N SER A 106 5.03 -4.17 -16.61
CA SER A 106 5.83 -3.04 -16.12
C SER A 106 4.92 -2.01 -15.48
N PRO A 107 5.35 -1.31 -14.42
CA PRO A 107 4.61 -0.16 -13.91
C PRO A 107 4.54 0.93 -14.98
N LEU A 108 3.35 1.49 -15.18
CA LEU A 108 3.11 2.59 -16.12
C LEU A 108 3.22 3.93 -15.41
N LEU A 109 2.42 4.08 -14.35
CA LEU A 109 2.36 5.28 -13.52
C LEU A 109 1.86 4.93 -12.11
N THR A 110 2.09 5.82 -11.17
CA THR A 110 1.53 5.76 -9.82
C THR A 110 0.79 7.05 -9.54
N VAL A 111 -0.47 6.94 -9.15
CA VAL A 111 -1.30 8.07 -8.74
C VAL A 111 -1.36 8.13 -7.23
N SER A 112 -1.07 9.28 -6.64
CA SER A 112 -1.23 9.56 -5.22
C SER A 112 -2.34 10.59 -5.02
N PHE A 113 -3.30 10.26 -4.17
CA PHE A 113 -4.37 11.15 -3.74
C PHE A 113 -4.06 11.66 -2.34
N THR A 114 -4.42 12.92 -2.06
CA THR A 114 -4.43 13.44 -0.68
C THR A 114 -5.49 12.70 0.15
N ASN A 115 -6.67 12.48 -0.43
CA ASN A 115 -7.80 11.82 0.22
C ASN A 115 -7.96 10.35 -0.23
N PRO A 116 -7.88 9.36 0.68
CA PRO A 116 -7.97 7.94 0.32
C PRO A 116 -9.37 7.53 -0.16
N LYS A 117 -10.42 8.15 0.38
CA LYS A 117 -11.81 7.89 -0.04
C LYS A 117 -12.03 8.29 -1.51
N THR A 118 -11.46 9.41 -1.94
CA THR A 118 -11.50 9.87 -3.33
C THR A 118 -10.77 8.86 -4.22
N GLY A 119 -9.59 8.39 -3.82
CA GLY A 119 -8.85 7.39 -4.57
C GLY A 119 -9.56 6.03 -4.69
N LEU A 120 -10.30 5.58 -3.67
CA LEU A 120 -11.13 4.37 -3.79
C LEU A 120 -12.25 4.53 -4.82
N LYS A 121 -12.92 5.68 -4.86
CA LYS A 121 -13.94 6.00 -5.86
C LYS A 121 -13.35 6.07 -7.26
N ALA A 122 -12.23 6.79 -7.41
CA ALA A 122 -11.49 6.86 -8.66
C ALA A 122 -11.08 5.47 -9.17
N PHE A 123 -10.60 4.60 -8.28
CA PHE A 123 -10.26 3.21 -8.62
C PHE A 123 -11.47 2.41 -9.13
N GLN A 124 -12.64 2.62 -8.53
CA GLN A 124 -13.88 2.00 -9.00
C GLN A 124 -14.24 2.51 -10.41
N HIS A 125 -14.27 3.83 -10.61
CA HIS A 125 -14.61 4.42 -11.90
C HIS A 125 -13.64 4.02 -13.01
N LEU A 126 -12.33 4.00 -12.76
CA LEU A 126 -11.32 3.52 -13.72
C LEU A 126 -11.57 2.08 -14.19
N ARG A 127 -12.01 1.21 -13.27
CA ARG A 127 -12.34 -0.19 -13.61
C ARG A 127 -13.63 -0.31 -14.39
N GLU A 128 -14.61 0.55 -14.09
CA GLU A 128 -15.87 0.62 -14.83
C GLU A 128 -15.63 1.14 -16.26
N LEU A 129 -14.91 2.25 -16.42
CA LEU A 129 -14.53 2.82 -17.72
C LEU A 129 -13.75 1.82 -18.57
N ARG A 130 -12.76 1.14 -17.99
CA ARG A 130 -12.03 0.09 -18.71
C ARG A 130 -12.95 -1.02 -19.22
N LYS A 131 -13.91 -1.47 -18.41
CA LYS A 131 -14.88 -2.48 -18.81
C LYS A 131 -15.77 -1.96 -19.95
N LEU A 132 -16.15 -0.69 -19.92
CA LEU A 132 -16.90 -0.04 -20.99
C LEU A 132 -16.10 0.01 -22.29
N HIS A 133 -14.85 0.48 -22.28
CA HIS A 133 -13.98 0.49 -23.48
C HIS A 133 -13.80 -0.89 -24.13
N GLU A 134 -13.79 -1.93 -23.31
CA GLU A 134 -13.64 -3.32 -23.77
C GLU A 134 -14.97 -3.93 -24.29
N THR A 135 -16.13 -3.43 -23.87
CA THR A 135 -17.45 -4.02 -24.21
C THR A 135 -18.31 -3.18 -25.14
N GLN A 136 -18.29 -1.85 -24.98
CA GLN A 136 -19.07 -0.87 -25.72
C GLN A 136 -18.16 -0.12 -26.70
N TRP A 137 -17.74 -0.82 -27.75
CA TRP A 137 -16.87 -0.28 -28.79
C TRP A 137 -17.64 -0.09 -30.11
N ASP A 138 -17.13 0.80 -30.97
CA ASP A 138 -17.85 1.25 -32.16
C ASP A 138 -18.07 0.16 -33.21
N LYS A 139 -19.22 0.25 -33.89
CA LYS A 139 -19.58 -0.70 -34.95
C LYS A 139 -18.56 -0.73 -36.10
N GLU A 140 -17.76 0.31 -36.27
CA GLU A 140 -16.71 0.38 -37.28
C GLU A 140 -15.63 -0.68 -37.09
N LEU A 141 -15.30 -1.02 -35.83
CA LEU A 141 -14.33 -2.07 -35.52
C LEU A 141 -14.85 -3.47 -35.90
N LEU A 142 -16.16 -3.66 -36.13
CA LEU A 142 -16.68 -4.93 -36.65
C LEU A 142 -16.21 -5.21 -38.08
N LYS A 143 -15.88 -4.16 -38.86
CA LYS A 143 -15.39 -4.30 -40.23
C LYS A 143 -13.99 -4.91 -40.29
N LYS A 144 -13.20 -4.78 -39.21
CA LYS A 144 -11.83 -5.29 -39.12
C LYS A 144 -11.82 -6.79 -38.85
N LYS A 145 -10.74 -7.47 -39.25
CA LYS A 145 -10.53 -8.90 -38.97
C LYS A 145 -10.49 -9.14 -37.46
N VAL A 146 -11.04 -10.27 -37.01
CA VAL A 146 -11.16 -10.63 -35.57
C VAL A 146 -9.84 -10.48 -34.80
N LYS A 147 -8.70 -10.87 -35.40
CA LYS A 147 -7.38 -10.76 -34.77
C LYS A 147 -6.93 -9.30 -34.57
N GLU A 148 -7.11 -8.47 -35.58
CA GLU A 148 -6.74 -7.05 -35.54
C GLU A 148 -7.65 -6.30 -34.57
N ARG A 149 -8.96 -6.58 -34.64
CA ARG A 149 -9.94 -6.08 -33.69
C ARG A 149 -9.57 -6.43 -32.26
N SER A 150 -9.22 -7.69 -32.00
CA SER A 150 -8.77 -8.12 -30.67
C SER A 150 -7.49 -7.41 -30.22
N ARG A 151 -6.55 -7.14 -31.13
CA ARG A 151 -5.32 -6.39 -30.81
C ARG A 151 -5.63 -4.94 -30.45
N ILE A 152 -6.52 -4.28 -31.20
CA ILE A 152 -6.94 -2.89 -30.94
C ILE A 152 -7.67 -2.80 -29.60
N LEU A 153 -8.63 -3.70 -29.34
CA LEU A 153 -9.37 -3.72 -28.07
C LEU A 153 -8.49 -4.03 -26.86
N GLN A 154 -7.33 -4.66 -27.05
CA GLN A 154 -6.37 -4.92 -25.97
C GLN A 154 -5.47 -3.73 -25.67
N ASP A 155 -5.24 -2.87 -26.64
CA ASP A 155 -4.41 -1.67 -26.50
C ASP A 155 -5.22 -0.59 -25.75
N GLN A 156 -5.21 -0.68 -24.43
CA GLN A 156 -5.96 0.20 -23.53
C GLN A 156 -5.06 1.24 -22.84
N ARG A 157 -3.79 1.37 -23.27
CA ARG A 157 -2.83 2.27 -22.62
C ARG A 157 -3.27 3.73 -22.71
N ALA A 158 -3.57 4.19 -23.93
CA ALA A 158 -4.00 5.58 -24.15
C ALA A 158 -5.33 5.86 -23.43
N ASN A 159 -6.32 4.97 -23.63
CA ASN A 159 -7.63 5.08 -22.99
C ASN A 159 -7.53 5.18 -21.46
N SER A 160 -6.68 4.36 -20.83
CA SER A 160 -6.52 4.39 -19.38
C SER A 160 -5.97 5.71 -18.83
N ILE A 161 -5.19 6.44 -19.63
CA ILE A 161 -4.61 7.73 -19.25
C ILE A 161 -5.62 8.85 -19.45
N ALA A 162 -6.37 8.82 -20.56
CA ALA A 162 -7.50 9.71 -20.79
C ALA A 162 -8.58 9.52 -19.71
N ASP A 163 -8.90 8.28 -19.36
CA ASP A 163 -9.84 7.94 -18.29
C ASP A 163 -9.37 8.48 -16.94
N LEU A 164 -8.07 8.41 -16.65
CA LEU A 164 -7.51 8.96 -15.41
C LEU A 164 -7.71 10.48 -15.34
N ALA A 165 -7.43 11.21 -16.42
CA ALA A 165 -7.66 12.65 -16.48
C ALA A 165 -9.14 13.00 -16.26
N ALA A 166 -10.05 12.29 -16.94
CA ALA A 166 -11.50 12.47 -16.80
C ALA A 166 -12.02 12.13 -15.40
N VAL A 167 -11.50 11.05 -14.78
CA VAL A 167 -11.84 10.67 -13.40
C VAL A 167 -11.33 11.72 -12.41
N CYS A 168 -10.11 12.25 -12.61
CA CYS A 168 -9.60 13.33 -11.78
C CYS A 168 -10.46 14.59 -11.88
N GLU A 169 -10.92 14.97 -13.07
CA GLU A 169 -11.81 16.11 -13.25
C GLU A 169 -13.18 15.90 -12.56
N ARG A 170 -13.71 14.69 -12.62
CA ARG A 170 -15.04 14.35 -12.08
C ARG A 170 -15.06 14.20 -10.56
N ASP A 171 -14.08 13.50 -9.99
CA ASP A 171 -14.15 13.01 -8.61
C ASP A 171 -13.35 13.87 -7.61
N VAL A 172 -12.35 14.61 -8.07
CA VAL A 172 -11.46 15.39 -7.20
C VAL A 172 -12.16 16.70 -6.83
N LYS A 173 -12.33 16.92 -5.52
CA LYS A 173 -12.97 18.14 -5.01
C LYS A 173 -12.02 19.33 -5.07
N LYS A 174 -12.59 20.56 -5.09
CA LYS A 174 -11.81 21.80 -4.97
C LYS A 174 -10.98 21.78 -3.68
N GLY A 175 -9.67 21.98 -3.80
CA GLY A 175 -8.71 21.93 -2.68
C GLY A 175 -7.94 20.60 -2.56
N GLU A 176 -8.42 19.51 -3.18
CA GLU A 176 -7.66 18.27 -3.26
C GLU A 176 -6.62 18.35 -4.38
N LYS A 177 -5.44 17.80 -4.13
CA LYS A 177 -4.37 17.66 -5.12
C LYS A 177 -4.13 16.19 -5.43
N VAL A 178 -3.79 15.89 -6.67
CA VAL A 178 -3.44 14.53 -7.11
C VAL A 178 -2.05 14.57 -7.72
N ARG A 179 -1.14 13.76 -7.21
CA ARG A 179 0.21 13.63 -7.79
C ARG A 179 0.23 12.42 -8.71
N VAL A 180 0.57 12.60 -9.98
CA VAL A 180 0.78 11.52 -10.93
C VAL A 180 2.26 11.38 -11.21
N ARG A 181 2.85 10.26 -10.79
CA ARG A 181 4.23 9.90 -11.09
C ARG A 181 4.32 8.99 -12.30
N TRP A 182 4.95 9.50 -13.35
CA TRP A 182 5.10 8.83 -14.62
C TRP A 182 6.39 8.03 -14.67
N LEU A 183 6.34 6.81 -15.20
CA LEU A 183 7.57 6.14 -15.63
C LEU A 183 8.15 6.82 -16.88
N ASN A 184 7.27 7.25 -17.79
CA ASN A 184 7.61 8.00 -18.97
C ASN A 184 6.69 9.23 -19.08
N ILE A 185 7.27 10.44 -19.04
CA ILE A 185 6.49 11.68 -19.01
C ILE A 185 5.69 11.91 -20.30
N TYR A 186 6.15 11.39 -21.45
CA TYR A 186 5.46 11.50 -22.73
C TYR A 186 4.11 10.78 -22.74
N ASP A 187 3.88 9.85 -21.82
CA ASP A 187 2.57 9.21 -21.70
C ASP A 187 1.49 10.19 -21.22
N ALA A 188 1.85 11.34 -20.63
CA ALA A 188 0.88 12.36 -20.25
C ALA A 188 0.12 12.95 -21.45
N GLU A 189 0.69 12.89 -22.65
CA GLU A 189 0.11 13.41 -23.90
C GLU A 189 -1.10 12.61 -24.40
N TYR A 190 -1.34 11.39 -23.88
CA TYR A 190 -2.51 10.61 -24.26
C TYR A 190 -3.82 11.21 -23.76
N ALA A 191 -3.77 12.12 -22.79
CA ALA A 191 -4.92 12.92 -22.38
C ALA A 191 -4.80 14.33 -22.97
N GLU A 192 -5.85 14.81 -23.63
CA GLU A 192 -5.85 16.13 -24.27
C GLU A 192 -5.75 17.25 -23.23
N ASN A 193 -6.47 17.12 -22.11
CA ASN A 193 -6.54 18.12 -21.05
C ASN A 193 -6.34 17.45 -19.69
N TRP A 194 -5.60 18.14 -18.81
CA TRP A 194 -5.44 17.76 -17.41
C TRP A 194 -6.04 18.83 -16.50
N PRO A 195 -6.79 18.43 -15.45
CA PRO A 195 -7.30 19.40 -14.49
C PRO A 195 -6.15 19.99 -13.66
N GLY A 196 -6.25 21.27 -13.30
CA GLY A 196 -5.19 21.98 -12.56
C GLY A 196 -4.92 21.45 -11.14
N CYS A 197 -5.72 20.50 -10.65
CA CYS A 197 -5.46 19.77 -9.39
C CYS A 197 -4.41 18.67 -9.54
N VAL A 198 -4.06 18.28 -10.77
CA VAL A 198 -3.09 17.21 -11.05
C VAL A 198 -1.69 17.80 -11.17
N VAL A 199 -0.78 17.30 -10.33
CA VAL A 199 0.65 17.60 -10.38
C VAL A 199 1.37 16.43 -11.02
N HIS A 200 2.08 16.68 -12.11
CA HIS A 200 2.87 15.67 -12.80
C HIS A 200 4.29 15.63 -12.24
N ASP A 201 4.78 14.41 -12.01
CA ASP A 201 6.10 14.16 -11.48
C ASP A 201 6.71 12.94 -12.20
N VAL A 202 8.03 12.80 -12.20
CA VAL A 202 8.75 11.74 -12.91
C VAL A 202 9.30 10.75 -11.90
N GLU A 203 9.06 9.47 -12.13
CA GLU A 203 9.62 8.41 -11.31
C GLU A 203 11.15 8.34 -11.55
N ALA A 204 11.93 8.89 -10.61
CA ALA A 204 13.39 8.94 -10.72
C ALA A 204 13.99 7.54 -10.90
N PHE A 205 14.67 7.33 -12.03
CA PHE A 205 15.37 6.08 -12.34
C PHE A 205 16.61 5.92 -11.45
N ARG A 206 16.52 5.08 -10.40
CA ARG A 206 17.67 4.76 -9.52
C ARG A 206 18.62 3.75 -10.17
N GLY A 207 19.34 4.18 -11.20
CA GLY A 207 20.58 3.55 -11.69
C GLY A 207 20.49 2.11 -12.23
N PRO A 208 21.61 1.56 -12.71
CA PRO A 208 21.66 0.25 -13.32
C PRO A 208 21.54 -0.83 -12.24
N GLY A 209 20.40 -1.52 -12.19
CA GLY A 209 20.16 -2.64 -11.27
C GLY A 209 19.01 -2.43 -10.27
N SER A 210 18.40 -1.24 -10.23
CA SER A 210 17.10 -1.08 -9.56
C SER A 210 16.05 -1.85 -10.37
N ARG A 211 15.62 -2.99 -9.83
CA ARG A 211 14.48 -3.72 -10.38
C ARG A 211 13.26 -2.80 -10.31
N PHE A 212 12.60 -2.62 -11.45
CA PHE A 212 11.38 -1.82 -11.62
C PHE A 212 10.23 -2.41 -10.80
N TYR A 213 10.23 -2.13 -9.51
CA TYR A 213 9.07 -2.26 -8.67
C TYR A 213 8.45 -0.86 -8.61
N ALA A 214 7.13 -0.75 -8.79
CA ALA A 214 6.42 0.47 -8.38
C ALA A 214 6.91 0.84 -6.97
N ARG A 215 7.30 2.08 -6.66
CA ARG A 215 7.84 2.40 -5.32
C ARG A 215 6.76 2.23 -4.24
N LYS A 216 7.16 1.88 -3.01
CA LYS A 216 6.27 1.96 -1.84
C LYS A 216 6.28 3.41 -1.38
N MET A 217 5.10 4.02 -1.31
CA MET A 217 4.96 5.45 -1.10
C MET A 217 4.56 5.76 0.33
N GLY A 218 5.07 6.87 0.86
CA GLY A 218 4.51 7.51 2.04
C GLY A 218 3.21 8.25 1.71
N LYS A 219 2.57 8.78 2.75
CA LYS A 219 1.42 9.66 2.63
C LYS A 219 1.75 10.85 1.74
N PHE A 220 0.91 11.13 0.75
CA PHE A 220 1.04 12.34 -0.04
C PHE A 220 0.41 13.50 0.74
N VAL A 221 1.24 14.40 1.24
CA VAL A 221 0.84 15.66 1.87
C VAL A 221 0.99 16.75 0.81
N ALA A 222 -0.05 17.56 0.61
CA ALA A 222 0.06 18.71 -0.28
C ALA A 222 1.01 19.72 0.38
N GLU A 223 1.88 20.37 -0.40
CA GLU A 223 2.91 21.29 0.13
C GLU A 223 2.38 22.38 1.08
N ALA A 224 1.10 22.78 0.94
CA ALA A 224 0.46 23.73 1.84
C ALA A 224 0.21 23.19 3.26
N ASP A 225 0.07 21.87 3.41
CA ASP A 225 -0.14 21.22 4.71
C ASP A 225 1.19 20.76 5.33
N ALA A 226 2.27 20.68 4.54
CA ALA A 226 3.58 20.21 5.02
C ALA A 226 4.21 21.17 6.05
N GLU A 227 3.91 22.47 5.95
CA GLU A 227 4.36 23.47 6.93
C GLU A 227 3.62 23.38 8.27
N GLU A 228 2.45 22.72 8.34
CA GLU A 228 1.73 22.48 9.62
C GLU A 228 2.12 21.16 10.30
N VAL A 229 2.65 20.17 9.58
CA VAL A 229 2.95 18.85 10.19
C VAL A 229 4.12 18.93 11.19
N ASP A 230 5.12 19.78 10.95
CA ASP A 230 6.23 19.97 11.89
C ASP A 230 5.80 20.65 13.20
N GLY A 231 4.64 21.32 13.24
CA GLY A 231 4.05 21.89 14.46
C GLY A 231 3.10 20.94 15.20
N VAL A 232 2.42 20.04 14.49
CA VAL A 232 1.36 19.19 15.05
C VAL A 232 1.90 17.93 15.75
N GLU A 233 3.12 17.48 15.44
CA GLU A 233 3.74 16.36 16.19
C GLU A 233 4.02 16.73 17.65
N ALA A 234 4.41 17.99 17.92
CA ALA A 234 4.61 18.47 19.29
C ALA A 234 3.28 18.61 20.07
N GLU A 235 2.20 19.01 19.42
CA GLU A 235 0.89 19.17 20.09
C GLU A 235 0.19 17.82 20.35
N LYS A 236 0.37 16.82 19.48
CA LYS A 236 -0.21 15.48 19.71
C LYS A 236 0.40 14.76 20.90
N ASP A 237 1.69 14.94 21.17
CA ASP A 237 2.33 14.33 22.33
C ASP A 237 1.85 14.98 23.65
N VAL A 238 1.46 16.26 23.63
CA VAL A 238 0.87 16.95 24.79
C VAL A 238 -0.57 16.49 25.03
N VAL A 239 -1.40 16.40 23.98
CA VAL A 239 -2.80 15.97 24.11
C VAL A 239 -2.92 14.49 24.53
N VAL A 240 -1.98 13.63 24.10
CA VAL A 240 -1.93 12.22 24.53
C VAL A 240 -1.42 12.09 25.97
N ALA A 241 -0.63 13.04 26.48
CA ALA A 241 -0.22 13.09 27.87
C ALA A 241 -1.38 13.55 28.78
N GLU A 242 -2.09 14.61 28.41
CA GLU A 242 -3.27 15.11 29.16
C GLU A 242 -4.40 14.07 29.20
N ALA A 243 -4.72 13.42 28.08
CA ALA A 243 -5.76 12.39 28.05
C ALA A 243 -5.42 11.14 28.90
N LYS A 244 -4.13 10.83 29.09
CA LYS A 244 -3.71 9.73 29.98
C LYS A 244 -3.82 10.10 31.46
N GLU A 245 -3.68 11.38 31.79
CA GLU A 245 -3.80 11.87 33.16
C GLU A 245 -5.27 11.98 33.59
N GLU A 246 -6.16 12.37 32.67
CA GLU A 246 -7.60 12.38 32.91
C GLU A 246 -8.18 10.97 33.13
N VAL A 247 -7.79 9.98 32.30
CA VAL A 247 -8.24 8.59 32.46
C VAL A 247 -7.76 7.98 33.78
N LYS A 248 -6.54 8.32 34.23
CA LYS A 248 -6.01 7.85 35.51
C LYS A 248 -6.73 8.46 36.72
N ASN A 249 -7.16 9.71 36.61
CA ASN A 249 -7.94 10.38 37.64
C ASN A 249 -9.38 9.85 37.70
N GLU A 250 -10.00 9.50 36.58
CA GLU A 250 -11.32 8.87 36.55
C GLU A 250 -11.31 7.44 37.14
N GLU A 251 -10.29 6.64 36.85
CA GLU A 251 -10.14 5.30 37.45
C GLU A 251 -9.98 5.37 38.98
N SER A 252 -9.22 6.36 39.49
CA SER A 252 -9.04 6.54 40.94
C SER A 252 -10.33 6.95 41.67
N LYS A 253 -11.19 7.75 41.04
CA LYS A 253 -12.50 8.14 41.61
C LYS A 253 -13.48 6.97 41.64
N LEU A 254 -13.47 6.13 40.61
CA LEU A 254 -14.28 4.91 40.54
C LEU A 254 -13.86 3.84 41.56
N GLU A 255 -12.59 3.80 41.95
CA GLU A 255 -12.13 2.92 43.04
C GLU A 255 -12.52 3.46 44.43
N GLU A 256 -12.46 4.77 44.67
CA GLU A 256 -12.92 5.36 45.94
C GLU A 256 -14.44 5.23 46.14
N GLU A 257 -15.23 5.35 45.07
CA GLU A 257 -16.69 5.22 45.13
C GLU A 257 -17.11 3.77 45.46
N LYS A 258 -16.43 2.77 44.89
CA LYS A 258 -16.63 1.35 45.21
C LYS A 258 -16.25 1.00 46.65
N VAL A 259 -15.21 1.62 47.20
CA VAL A 259 -14.80 1.39 48.60
C VAL A 259 -15.82 1.98 49.59
N ASN A 260 -16.51 3.05 49.20
CA ASN A 260 -17.57 3.65 50.03
C ASN A 260 -18.88 2.85 49.97
N GLU A 261 -19.26 2.29 48.82
CA GLU A 261 -20.45 1.42 48.73
C GLU A 261 -20.30 0.16 49.59
N VAL A 262 -19.12 -0.47 49.62
CA VAL A 262 -18.86 -1.67 50.45
C VAL A 262 -18.96 -1.38 51.95
N LYS A 263 -18.57 -0.18 52.41
CA LYS A 263 -18.72 0.22 53.82
C LYS A 263 -20.16 0.51 54.23
N VAL A 264 -20.99 0.98 53.31
CA VAL A 264 -22.42 1.22 53.56
C VAL A 264 -23.18 -0.10 53.64
N GLU A 265 -22.76 -1.12 52.88
CA GLU A 265 -23.32 -2.47 52.96
C GLU A 265 -22.92 -3.21 54.26
N GLU A 266 -21.68 -3.07 54.73
CA GLU A 266 -21.27 -3.66 56.03
C GLU A 266 -22.02 -3.05 57.23
N ALA A 267 -22.29 -1.73 57.21
CA ALA A 267 -23.08 -1.07 58.26
C ALA A 267 -24.55 -1.52 58.30
N LYS A 268 -25.10 -1.98 57.16
CA LYS A 268 -26.48 -2.48 57.06
C LYS A 268 -26.66 -3.91 57.56
N VAL A 269 -25.56 -4.68 57.64
CA VAL A 269 -25.56 -6.07 58.12
C VAL A 269 -25.48 -6.16 59.66
N GLU A 270 -24.98 -5.13 60.34
CA GLU A 270 -24.97 -5.08 61.81
C GLU A 270 -26.33 -4.72 62.45
N GLU A 271 -27.20 -4.00 61.74
CA GLU A 271 -28.50 -3.58 62.29
C GLU A 271 -29.57 -4.71 62.29
N VAL A 272 -29.37 -5.77 61.51
CA VAL A 272 -30.35 -6.89 61.37
C VAL A 272 -30.11 -8.03 62.39
N LYS A 273 -29.10 -7.93 63.27
CA LYS A 273 -28.77 -8.98 64.25
C LYS A 273 -29.38 -8.82 65.66
N ALA A 274 -30.22 -7.80 65.89
CA ALA A 274 -30.70 -7.47 67.24
C ALA A 274 -32.07 -8.06 67.64
N ASP A 275 -32.88 -8.58 66.73
CA ASP A 275 -34.22 -9.09 67.07
C ASP A 275 -34.51 -10.46 66.44
N GLU A 276 -34.16 -11.56 67.13
CA GLU A 276 -35.02 -12.76 67.12
C GLU A 276 -34.67 -13.73 68.26
N ALA A 277 -35.60 -13.90 69.21
CA ALA A 277 -35.59 -14.92 70.26
C ALA A 277 -36.26 -16.23 69.77
N PRO A 278 -35.98 -17.42 70.37
CA PRO A 278 -36.20 -18.70 69.70
C PRO A 278 -37.45 -19.48 70.18
N ARG A 279 -38.11 -20.22 69.26
CA ARG A 279 -38.79 -21.54 69.44
C ARG A 279 -39.78 -21.85 68.28
N PRO A 280 -40.24 -23.11 68.08
CA PRO A 280 -39.50 -24.38 68.00
C PRO A 280 -39.88 -25.19 66.74
N GLU A 281 -39.12 -26.26 66.51
CA GLU A 281 -39.23 -27.23 65.42
C GLU A 281 -40.61 -27.91 65.26
N SER A 282 -41.09 -28.05 64.03
CA SER A 282 -42.04 -29.09 63.63
C SER A 282 -41.93 -29.49 62.14
N GLN A 283 -41.41 -30.71 61.96
CA GLN A 283 -41.76 -31.77 60.99
C GLN A 283 -42.11 -31.49 59.50
N VAL A 284 -41.19 -31.95 58.63
CA VAL A 284 -41.36 -32.89 57.49
C VAL A 284 -42.48 -32.66 56.46
N GLN A 285 -42.11 -32.46 55.17
CA GLN A 285 -42.32 -33.41 54.04
C GLN A 285 -41.50 -32.98 52.78
N PRO A 286 -41.03 -33.93 51.93
CA PRO A 286 -40.14 -33.64 50.80
C PRO A 286 -40.92 -33.51 49.47
N GLY A 287 -40.53 -32.57 48.62
CA GLY A 287 -41.19 -32.36 47.33
C GLY A 287 -40.30 -31.73 46.26
N ALA A 288 -39.98 -32.56 45.27
CA ALA A 288 -39.76 -32.23 43.85
C ALA A 288 -38.55 -31.35 43.46
N ILE A 289 -37.54 -32.03 42.91
CA ILE A 289 -36.56 -31.48 41.96
C ILE A 289 -37.15 -31.58 40.55
N PRO A 290 -37.15 -30.51 39.74
CA PRO A 290 -37.12 -30.64 38.29
C PRO A 290 -35.69 -30.34 37.78
N GLU A 291 -35.08 -31.37 37.21
CA GLU A 291 -33.93 -31.24 36.32
C GLU A 291 -34.39 -30.67 34.97
N ASP A 292 -33.59 -29.77 34.39
CA ASP A 292 -33.67 -29.46 32.96
C ASP A 292 -32.26 -29.36 32.33
N PRO A 293 -32.14 -29.63 31.02
CA PRO A 293 -31.07 -30.45 30.47
C PRO A 293 -29.88 -29.69 29.90
N LYS A 294 -28.72 -30.35 30.01
CA LYS A 294 -27.43 -30.00 29.38
C LYS A 294 -27.55 -30.01 27.85
N LYS A 295 -27.28 -28.86 27.21
CA LYS A 295 -27.01 -28.76 25.77
C LYS A 295 -25.63 -29.35 25.46
N SER A 296 -25.61 -30.36 24.59
CA SER A 296 -24.41 -30.89 23.94
C SER A 296 -24.00 -30.01 22.75
N PRO A 297 -22.70 -29.89 22.43
CA PRO A 297 -22.25 -29.38 21.14
C PRO A 297 -21.64 -30.53 20.34
N LEU A 298 -22.35 -31.00 19.32
CA LEU A 298 -21.76 -31.89 18.32
C LEU A 298 -22.20 -31.44 16.92
N SER A 299 -21.17 -31.07 16.17
CA SER A 299 -20.89 -31.46 14.79
C SER A 299 -21.87 -31.07 13.68
N PHE A 300 -21.25 -30.46 12.65
CA PHE A 300 -21.46 -30.60 11.21
C PHE A 300 -21.51 -29.22 10.54
N TRP A 301 -20.64 -28.97 9.55
CA TRP A 301 -20.95 -29.27 8.16
C TRP A 301 -19.68 -29.24 7.30
N ARG A 302 -19.71 -30.09 6.26
CA ARG A 302 -18.79 -30.22 5.13
C ARG A 302 -18.92 -29.04 4.16
#